data_AF-A0A5R8P9D9-F1
#
_entry.id   AF-A0A5R8P9D9-F1
#
_cell.length_a   1.000
_cell.length_b   1.000
_cell.length_c   1.000
_cell.angle_alpha   90.00
_cell.angle_beta   90.00
_cell.angle_gamma   90.00
#
_symmetry.space_group_name_H-M   'P 1'
#
loop_
_entity.id
_entity.type
_entity.pdbx_description
1 polymer ?
#
loop_
_entity_poly.entity_id
_entity_poly.type
_entity_poly.pdbx_seq_one_letter_code
_entity_poly.pdbx_strand_id
1 'polypeptide(L)'
;MDPTHDSVAQERRLLGARLREVRTMAGLNGRQFAHAIGWDSSKVSRYENGHQVPSETDVRRWCSVVDGSELLMIDLIAAVRNVVAAQREQRHRGRAGAASAAVVAARLARIDEDLYTGRLTDDDLTEALRHAGLHQIALAFERARASCSEAATPADQHRGGTR
;
A
#
# COMPACT_ATOMS: atom_id res chain seq x y z
N MET A 1 -6.84 -4.92 7.66
CA MET A 1 -6.59 -5.05 6.21
C MET A 1 -6.94 -3.72 5.57
N ASP A 2 -6.01 -3.13 4.82
CA ASP A 2 -6.23 -1.86 4.12
C ASP A 2 -7.05 -2.13 2.84
N PRO A 3 -8.27 -1.57 2.69
CA PRO A 3 -9.19 -1.88 1.59
C PRO A 3 -8.72 -1.39 0.20
N THR A 4 -7.62 -0.65 0.11
CA THR A 4 -7.16 -0.05 -1.15
C THR A 4 -6.26 -0.97 -1.99
N HIS A 5 -5.52 -1.89 -1.36
CA HIS A 5 -4.61 -2.79 -2.08
C HIS A 5 -5.35 -3.88 -2.87
N ASP A 6 -6.52 -4.28 -2.37
CA ASP A 6 -7.38 -5.27 -3.01
C ASP A 6 -8.11 -4.71 -4.23
N SER A 7 -8.38 -3.39 -4.26
CA SER A 7 -9.10 -2.74 -5.36
C SER A 7 -8.32 -2.79 -6.67
N VAL A 8 -7.05 -2.39 -6.71
CA VAL A 8 -6.26 -2.39 -7.96
C VAL A 8 -5.92 -3.80 -8.43
N ALA A 9 -5.72 -4.74 -7.50
CA ALA A 9 -5.54 -6.15 -7.85
C ALA A 9 -6.82 -6.74 -8.44
N GLN A 10 -7.99 -6.36 -7.92
CA GLN A 10 -9.29 -6.75 -8.44
C GLN A 10 -9.56 -6.17 -9.82
N GLU A 11 -9.29 -4.89 -10.06
CA GLU A 11 -9.45 -4.27 -11.38
C GLU A 11 -8.61 -4.97 -12.46
N ARG A 12 -7.37 -5.37 -12.14
CA ARG A 12 -6.55 -6.17 -13.06
C ARG A 12 -7.17 -7.53 -13.39
N ARG A 13 -7.73 -8.21 -12.39
CA ARG A 13 -8.41 -9.51 -12.59
C ARG A 13 -9.67 -9.35 -13.44
N LEU A 14 -10.43 -8.27 -13.23
CA LEU A 14 -11.62 -7.97 -14.04
C LEU A 14 -11.26 -7.68 -15.50
N LEU A 15 -10.21 -6.88 -15.74
CA LEU A 15 -9.68 -6.67 -17.09
C LEU A 15 -9.23 -7.98 -17.74
N GLY A 16 -8.48 -8.80 -17.00
CA GLY A 16 -8.04 -10.11 -17.48
C GLY A 16 -9.19 -11.07 -17.80
N ALA A 17 -10.21 -11.11 -16.93
CA ALA A 17 -11.43 -11.88 -17.16
C ALA A 17 -12.17 -11.42 -18.43
N ARG A 18 -12.23 -10.11 -18.67
CA ARG A 18 -12.86 -9.57 -19.88
C ARG A 18 -12.09 -9.95 -21.15
N LEU A 19 -10.77 -9.93 -21.13
CA LEU A 19 -9.94 -10.39 -22.25
C LEU A 19 -10.17 -11.88 -22.54
N ARG A 20 -10.25 -12.69 -21.48
CA ARG A 20 -10.55 -14.12 -21.57
C ARG A 20 -11.93 -14.36 -22.18
N GLU A 21 -12.94 -13.64 -21.72
CA GLU A 21 -14.32 -13.72 -22.21
C GLU A 21 -14.38 -13.45 -23.72
N VAL A 22 -13.81 -12.32 -24.17
CA VAL A 22 -13.74 -11.94 -25.59
C VAL A 22 -13.05 -13.01 -26.42
N ARG A 23 -11.91 -13.54 -25.95
CA ARG A 23 -11.23 -14.64 -26.64
C ARG A 23 -12.12 -15.88 -26.77
N THR A 24 -12.81 -16.26 -25.68
CA THR A 24 -13.67 -17.45 -25.68
C THR A 24 -14.91 -17.26 -26.56
N MET A 25 -15.46 -16.05 -26.65
CA MET A 25 -16.57 -15.72 -27.56
C MET A 25 -16.16 -15.86 -29.03
N ALA A 26 -14.89 -15.61 -29.36
CA ALA A 26 -14.32 -15.89 -30.67
C ALA A 26 -14.01 -17.39 -30.91
N GLY A 27 -14.36 -18.28 -29.98
CA GLY A 27 -14.16 -19.72 -30.11
C GLY A 27 -12.70 -20.18 -29.98
N LEU A 28 -11.78 -19.29 -29.60
CA LEU A 28 -10.37 -19.60 -29.48
C LEU A 28 -10.03 -20.06 -28.06
N ASN A 29 -9.30 -21.17 -27.92
CA ASN A 29 -8.66 -21.52 -26.66
C ASN A 29 -7.34 -20.72 -26.47
N GLY A 30 -6.76 -20.76 -25.27
CA GLY A 30 -5.57 -19.97 -24.94
C GLY A 30 -4.36 -20.28 -25.83
N ARG A 31 -4.16 -21.55 -26.22
CA ARG A 31 -3.05 -21.97 -27.11
C ARG A 31 -3.28 -21.52 -28.55
N GLN A 32 -4.50 -21.69 -29.06
CA GLN A 32 -4.88 -21.24 -30.40
C GLN A 32 -4.73 -19.73 -30.54
N PHE A 33 -5.20 -18.97 -29.54
CA PHE A 33 -5.06 -17.53 -29.53
C PHE A 33 -3.60 -17.10 -29.46
N ALA A 34 -2.80 -17.70 -28.57
CA ALA A 34 -1.37 -17.43 -28.45
C ALA A 34 -0.65 -17.64 -29.79
N HIS A 35 -0.95 -18.74 -30.49
CA HIS A 35 -0.42 -19.00 -31.82
C HIS A 35 -0.87 -17.95 -32.85
N ALA A 36 -2.16 -17.63 -32.89
CA ALA A 36 -2.72 -16.67 -33.85
C ALA A 36 -2.16 -15.25 -33.69
N ILE A 37 -1.90 -14.81 -32.45
CA ILE A 37 -1.31 -13.50 -32.16
C ILE A 37 0.23 -13.50 -32.21
N GLY A 38 0.86 -14.68 -32.31
CA GLY A 38 2.32 -14.83 -32.29
C GLY A 38 2.95 -14.58 -30.91
N TRP A 39 2.26 -14.93 -29.82
CA TRP A 39 2.76 -14.80 -28.45
C TRP A 39 2.92 -16.15 -27.77
N ASP A 40 3.72 -16.19 -26.70
CA ASP A 40 3.75 -17.32 -25.79
C ASP A 40 2.45 -17.45 -25.00
N SER A 41 2.02 -18.69 -24.76
CA SER A 41 0.84 -18.98 -23.93
C SER A 41 0.93 -18.37 -22.53
N SER A 42 2.15 -18.26 -21.97
CA SER A 42 2.41 -17.64 -20.68
C SER A 42 2.15 -16.13 -20.68
N LYS A 43 2.31 -15.42 -21.81
CA LYS A 43 1.96 -13.99 -21.91
C LYS A 43 0.43 -13.83 -21.87
N VAL A 44 -0.29 -14.64 -22.65
CA VAL A 44 -1.75 -14.67 -22.66
C VAL A 44 -2.30 -14.95 -21.25
N SER A 45 -1.76 -15.98 -20.58
CA SER A 45 -2.18 -16.32 -19.22
C SER A 45 -1.94 -15.19 -18.21
N ARG A 46 -0.79 -14.51 -18.27
CA ARG A 46 -0.52 -13.37 -17.37
C ARG A 46 -1.50 -12.21 -17.57
N TYR A 47 -1.93 -11.97 -18.79
CA TYR A 47 -2.95 -10.96 -19.09
C TYR A 47 -4.31 -11.39 -18.57
N GLU A 48 -4.75 -12.62 -18.86
CA GLU A 48 -6.05 -13.13 -18.42
C GLU A 48 -6.20 -13.22 -16.90
N ASN A 49 -5.12 -13.52 -16.19
CA ASN A 49 -5.13 -13.64 -14.74
C ASN A 49 -4.84 -12.31 -14.02
N GLY A 50 -4.66 -11.21 -14.75
CA GLY A 50 -4.37 -9.88 -14.18
C GLY A 50 -3.00 -9.79 -13.48
N HIS A 51 -2.09 -10.73 -13.75
CA HIS A 51 -0.71 -10.69 -13.26
C HIS A 51 0.12 -9.63 -13.99
N GLN A 52 -0.24 -9.34 -15.24
CA GLN A 52 0.35 -8.27 -16.02
C GLN A 52 -0.76 -7.49 -16.72
N VAL A 53 -0.67 -6.15 -16.69
CA VAL A 53 -1.58 -5.26 -17.43
C VAL A 53 -1.09 -5.21 -18.89
N PRO A 54 -1.95 -5.46 -19.89
CA PRO A 54 -1.56 -5.34 -21.29
C PRO A 54 -1.32 -3.88 -21.67
N SER A 55 -0.43 -3.65 -22.63
CA SER A 55 -0.28 -2.33 -23.26
C SER A 55 -1.46 -2.03 -24.20
N GLU A 56 -1.70 -0.76 -24.52
CA GLU A 56 -2.71 -0.40 -25.54
C GLU A 56 -2.42 -1.07 -26.89
N THR A 57 -1.15 -1.16 -27.28
CA THR A 57 -0.72 -1.87 -28.50
C THR A 57 -1.05 -3.37 -28.43
N ASP A 58 -0.85 -4.01 -27.27
CA ASP A 58 -1.24 -5.41 -27.07
C ASP A 58 -2.77 -5.58 -27.17
N VAL A 59 -3.57 -4.66 -26.62
CA VAL A 59 -5.04 -4.70 -26.73
C VAL A 59 -5.47 -4.58 -28.20
N ARG A 60 -4.86 -3.69 -28.98
CA ARG A 60 -5.15 -3.56 -30.41
C ARG A 60 -4.89 -4.87 -31.16
N ARG A 61 -3.75 -5.52 -30.89
CA ARG A 61 -3.41 -6.84 -31.45
C ARG A 61 -4.34 -7.95 -30.97
N TRP A 62 -4.82 -7.87 -29.73
CA TRP A 62 -5.79 -8.80 -29.19
C TRP A 62 -7.10 -8.73 -29.97
N CYS A 63 -7.63 -7.51 -30.13
CA CYS A 63 -8.88 -7.27 -30.87
C CYS A 63 -8.77 -7.66 -32.35
N SER A 64 -7.62 -7.48 -33.00
CA SER A 64 -7.46 -7.89 -34.40
C SER A 64 -7.53 -9.41 -34.61
N VAL A 65 -7.16 -10.21 -33.60
CA VAL A 65 -7.19 -11.69 -33.71
C VAL A 65 -8.58 -12.27 -33.43
N VAL A 66 -9.36 -11.62 -32.58
CA VAL A 66 -10.73 -12.06 -32.23
C VAL A 66 -11.80 -11.44 -33.13
N ASP A 67 -11.41 -10.70 -34.18
CA ASP A 67 -12.31 -9.90 -35.02
C ASP A 67 -13.23 -8.97 -34.19
N GLY A 68 -12.63 -8.31 -33.19
CA GLY A 68 -13.35 -7.44 -32.26
C GLY A 68 -13.75 -6.11 -32.90
N SER A 69 -14.92 -5.60 -32.54
CA SER A 69 -15.37 -4.27 -32.99
C SER A 69 -14.47 -3.14 -32.46
N GLU A 70 -14.47 -2.02 -33.17
CA GLU A 70 -13.74 -0.82 -32.74
C GLU A 70 -14.18 -0.33 -31.36
N LEU A 71 -15.48 -0.43 -31.05
CA LEU A 71 -16.03 -0.09 -29.74
C LEU A 71 -15.45 -0.96 -28.63
N LEU A 72 -15.37 -2.28 -28.85
CA LEU A 72 -14.76 -3.20 -27.87
C LEU A 72 -13.29 -2.85 -27.61
N MET A 73 -12.54 -2.51 -28.65
CA MET A 73 -11.15 -2.08 -28.52
C MET A 73 -11.02 -0.79 -27.70
N ILE A 74 -11.88 0.20 -27.94
CA ILE A 74 -11.92 1.45 -27.18
C ILE A 74 -12.22 1.18 -25.71
N ASP A 75 -13.21 0.33 -25.41
CA ASP A 75 -13.60 -0.03 -24.04
C ASP A 75 -12.46 -0.73 -23.29
N LEU A 76 -11.78 -1.67 -23.94
CA LEU A 76 -10.63 -2.37 -23.33
C LEU A 76 -9.45 -1.43 -23.09
N ILE A 77 -9.19 -0.49 -24.01
CA ILE A 77 -8.16 0.55 -23.82
C ILE A 77 -8.53 1.47 -22.65
N ALA A 78 -9.80 1.88 -22.52
CA ALA A 78 -10.27 2.67 -21.40
C ALA A 78 -10.08 1.92 -20.07
N ALA A 79 -10.39 0.61 -20.03
CA ALA A 79 -10.16 -0.23 -18.87
C ALA A 79 -8.66 -0.33 -18.50
N VAL A 80 -7.77 -0.48 -19.48
CA VAL A 80 -6.31 -0.44 -19.25
C VAL A 80 -5.89 0.89 -18.62
N ARG A 81 -6.38 2.02 -19.15
CA ARG A 81 -6.05 3.36 -18.62
C ARG A 81 -6.51 3.53 -17.18
N ASN A 82 -7.70 3.05 -16.84
CA ASN A 82 -8.24 3.10 -15.48
C ASN A 82 -7.34 2.32 -14.50
N VAL A 83 -6.98 1.09 -14.85
CA VAL A 83 -6.06 0.26 -14.05
C VAL A 83 -4.71 0.94 -13.85
N VAL A 84 -4.14 1.52 -14.91
CA VAL A 84 -2.83 2.21 -14.84
C VAL A 84 -2.92 3.47 -13.98
N ALA A 85 -4.01 4.23 -14.07
CA ALA A 85 -4.25 5.40 -13.22
C ALA A 85 -4.36 5.00 -11.75
N ALA A 86 -5.13 3.96 -11.44
CA ALA A 86 -5.28 3.44 -10.08
C ALA A 86 -3.95 2.94 -9.51
N GLN A 87 -3.12 2.26 -10.30
CA GLN A 87 -1.77 1.85 -9.90
C GLN A 87 -0.86 3.03 -9.58
N ARG A 88 -0.90 4.10 -10.38
CA ARG A 88 -0.08 5.30 -10.13
C ARG A 88 -0.51 5.95 -8.82
N GLU A 89 -1.80 6.14 -8.64
CA GLU A 89 -2.37 6.75 -7.44
C GLU A 89 -2.00 5.96 -6.18
N GLN A 90 -2.13 4.64 -6.22
CA GLN A 90 -1.72 3.78 -5.10
C GLN A 90 -0.22 3.91 -4.78
N ARG A 91 0.65 3.98 -5.80
CA ARG A 91 2.10 4.20 -5.61
C ARG A 91 2.39 5.59 -5.02
N HIS A 92 1.64 6.61 -5.44
CA HIS A 92 1.77 7.96 -4.89
C HIS A 92 1.40 8.00 -3.40
N ARG A 93 0.29 7.37 -3.01
CA ARG A 93 -0.11 7.25 -1.60
C ARG A 93 0.92 6.49 -0.76
N GLY A 94 1.42 5.37 -1.27
CA GLY A 94 2.46 4.58 -0.58
C GLY A 94 3.76 5.37 -0.35
N ARG A 95 4.17 6.19 -1.32
CA ARG A 95 5.36 7.06 -1.19
C ARG A 95 5.15 8.21 -0.21
N ALA A 96 3.99 8.85 -0.23
CA ALA A 96 3.67 9.93 0.72
C ALA A 96 3.68 9.40 2.17
N GLY A 97 3.09 8.22 2.41
CA GLY A 97 3.14 7.57 3.73
C GLY A 97 4.56 7.22 4.18
N ALA A 98 5.38 6.65 3.28
CA ALA A 98 6.77 6.31 3.58
C ALA A 98 7.64 7.55 3.84
N ALA A 99 7.45 8.64 3.10
CA ALA A 99 8.16 9.89 3.32
C ALA A 99 7.84 10.51 4.68
N SER A 100 6.56 10.54 5.08
CA SER A 100 6.16 11.02 6.40
C SER A 100 6.72 10.16 7.54
N ALA A 101 6.72 8.83 7.38
CA ALA A 101 7.33 7.93 8.36
C ALA A 101 8.84 8.12 8.49
N ALA A 102 9.55 8.35 7.38
CA ALA A 102 10.99 8.62 7.39
C ALA A 102 11.34 9.95 8.08
N VAL A 103 10.52 11.00 7.88
CA VAL A 103 10.69 12.29 8.59
C VAL A 103 10.49 12.13 10.08
N VAL A 104 9.46 11.38 10.52
CA VAL A 104 9.23 11.09 11.94
C VAL A 104 10.38 10.25 12.51
N ALA A 105 10.83 9.21 11.82
CA ALA A 105 11.96 8.38 12.26
C ALA A 105 13.26 9.19 12.39
N ALA A 106 13.56 10.08 11.42
CA ALA A 106 14.74 10.96 11.47
C ALA A 106 14.63 12.00 12.59
N ARG A 107 13.41 12.49 12.89
CA ARG A 107 13.15 13.40 14.02
C ARG A 107 13.34 12.68 15.36
N LEU A 108 12.81 11.45 15.49
CA LEU A 108 12.95 10.62 16.69
C LEU A 108 14.42 10.23 16.94
N ALA A 109 15.18 9.94 15.90
CA ALA A 109 16.62 9.64 16.02
C ALA A 109 17.44 10.83 16.57
N ARG A 110 17.08 12.08 16.22
CA ARG A 110 17.70 13.28 16.81
C ARG A 110 17.26 13.53 18.26
N ILE A 111 16.01 13.24 18.57
CA ILE A 111 15.47 13.38 19.93
C ILE A 111 16.11 12.37 20.88
N ASP A 112 16.37 11.14 20.42
CA ASP A 112 17.08 10.10 21.20
C ASP A 112 18.51 10.54 21.59
N GLU A 113 19.22 11.22 20.69
CA GLU A 113 20.54 11.81 20.94
C GLU A 113 20.50 12.94 21.98
N ASP A 114 19.50 13.82 21.89
CA ASP A 114 19.32 14.96 22.80
C ASP A 114 18.81 14.55 24.20
N LEU A 115 18.01 13.47 24.29
CA LEU A 115 17.58 12.85 25.54
C LEU A 115 18.77 12.15 26.24
N TYR A 116 19.57 11.40 25.49
CA TYR A 116 20.76 10.72 26.03
C TYR A 116 21.80 11.71 26.59
N THR A 117 21.88 12.91 26.01
CA THR A 117 22.80 13.97 26.45
C THR A 117 22.22 14.90 27.52
N GLY A 118 20.94 14.72 27.91
CA GLY A 118 20.28 15.51 28.95
C GLY A 118 19.92 16.94 28.56
N ARG A 119 19.86 17.24 27.25
CA ARG A 119 19.62 18.59 26.72
C ARG A 119 18.13 18.89 26.47
N LEU A 120 17.27 17.86 26.49
CA LEU A 120 15.81 17.99 26.41
C LEU A 120 15.16 17.29 27.60
N THR A 121 14.22 17.97 28.26
CA THR A 121 13.39 17.33 29.29
C THR A 121 12.18 16.64 28.65
N ASP A 122 11.58 15.68 29.36
CA ASP A 122 10.37 14.98 28.90
C ASP A 122 9.19 15.93 28.62
N ASP A 123 9.12 17.04 29.35
CA ASP A 123 8.08 18.06 29.16
C ASP A 123 8.35 18.87 27.87
N ASP A 124 9.61 19.21 27.60
CA ASP A 124 10.01 19.88 26.35
C ASP A 124 9.74 19.00 25.12
N LEU A 125 9.96 17.70 25.24
CA LEU A 125 9.66 16.72 24.19
C LEU A 125 8.15 16.66 23.89
N THR A 126 7.35 16.59 24.93
CA THR A 126 5.90 16.49 24.81
C THR A 126 5.32 17.74 24.14
N GLU A 127 5.80 18.92 24.49
CA GLU A 127 5.38 20.19 23.88
C GLU A 127 5.84 20.30 22.41
N ALA A 128 7.07 19.90 22.11
CA ALA A 128 7.59 19.89 20.75
C ALA A 128 6.79 18.96 19.81
N LEU A 129 6.35 17.80 20.33
CA LEU A 129 5.50 16.87 19.57
C LEU A 129 4.09 17.44 19.32
N ARG A 130 3.52 18.18 20.29
CA ARG A 130 2.24 18.88 20.11
C ARG A 130 2.35 19.98 19.05
N HIS A 131 3.39 20.82 19.11
CA HIS A 131 3.63 21.90 18.15
C HIS A 131 3.87 21.41 16.72
N ALA A 132 4.44 20.21 16.57
CA ALA A 132 4.62 19.55 15.27
C ALA A 132 3.35 18.83 14.75
N GLY A 133 2.22 18.91 15.46
CA GLY A 133 0.96 18.27 15.08
C GLY A 133 0.90 16.76 15.34
N LEU A 134 1.87 16.19 16.07
CA LEU A 134 1.98 14.76 16.38
C LEU A 134 1.25 14.39 17.68
N HIS A 135 0.02 14.89 17.85
CA HIS A 135 -0.71 14.83 19.11
C HIS A 135 -0.94 13.41 19.66
N GLN A 136 -1.16 12.42 18.79
CA GLN A 136 -1.39 11.03 19.23
C GLN A 136 -0.13 10.39 19.82
N ILE A 137 1.05 10.79 19.33
CA ILE A 137 2.33 10.31 19.83
C ILE A 137 2.64 10.98 21.17
N ALA A 138 2.41 12.30 21.28
CA ALA A 138 2.53 13.03 22.54
C ALA A 138 1.64 12.42 23.65
N LEU A 139 0.38 12.12 23.34
CA LEU A 139 -0.55 11.49 24.28
C LEU A 139 -0.13 10.07 24.69
N ALA A 140 0.43 9.28 23.77
CA ALA A 140 0.94 7.95 24.09
C ALA A 140 2.13 8.02 25.07
N PHE A 141 3.00 9.03 24.89
CA PHE A 141 4.14 9.27 25.76
C PHE A 141 3.69 9.71 27.18
N GLU A 142 2.74 10.64 27.27
CA GLU A 142 2.17 11.08 28.54
C GLU A 142 1.51 9.94 29.33
N ARG A 143 0.80 9.05 28.64
CA ARG A 143 0.18 7.87 29.27
C ARG A 143 1.21 6.87 29.79
N ALA A 144 2.26 6.61 29.01
CA ALA A 144 3.35 5.74 29.44
C ALA A 144 4.05 6.31 30.69
N ARG A 145 4.30 7.63 30.72
CA ARG A 145 4.85 8.33 31.88
C ARG A 145 3.94 8.25 33.10
N ALA A 146 2.64 8.51 32.94
CA ALA A 146 1.66 8.39 34.03
C ALA A 146 1.65 6.97 34.61
N SER A 147 1.70 5.95 33.75
CA SER A 147 1.75 4.55 34.14
C SER A 147 3.05 4.17 34.88
N CYS A 148 4.21 4.72 34.47
CA CYS A 148 5.47 4.53 35.18
C CYS A 148 5.53 5.27 36.54
N SER A 149 4.91 6.46 36.63
CA SER A 149 4.80 7.22 37.88
C SER A 149 3.91 6.53 38.92
N GLU A 150 2.86 5.83 38.50
CA GLU A 150 1.98 5.05 39.39
C GLU A 150 2.65 3.74 39.86
N ALA A 151 3.51 3.14 39.03
CA ALA A 151 4.26 1.93 39.38
C ALA A 151 5.42 2.17 40.38
N ALA A 152 5.77 3.44 40.66
CA ALA A 152 6.89 3.82 41.54
C ALA A 152 6.54 3.85 43.05
N THR A 153 5.48 3.17 43.50
CA THR A 153 5.24 2.96 44.94
C THR A 153 5.08 1.48 45.25
N PRO A 154 6.06 0.86 45.94
CA PRO A 154 5.69 0.15 47.16
C PRO A 154 6.70 0.23 48.32
N ALA A 155 6.13 0.44 49.51
CA ALA A 155 6.48 -0.09 50.83
C ALA A 155 7.81 0.33 51.52
N ASP A 156 7.68 1.22 52.51
CA ASP A 156 8.50 1.13 53.73
C ASP A 156 7.60 1.20 54.99
N GLN A 157 7.09 0.05 55.41
CA GLN A 157 6.58 -0.20 56.76
C GLN A 157 6.88 -1.64 57.17
N HIS A 158 8.12 -1.94 57.59
CA HIS A 158 8.39 -2.94 58.65
C HIS A 158 9.89 -3.01 59.05
N ARG A 159 10.27 -2.29 60.11
CA ARG A 159 11.19 -2.72 61.19
C ARG A 159 11.38 -1.56 62.19
N GLY A 160 11.37 -1.74 63.51
CA GLY A 160 11.34 -2.96 64.30
C GLY A 160 10.97 -2.65 65.75
N GLY A 161 10.36 -3.63 66.39
CA GLY A 161 10.42 -3.75 67.84
C GLY A 161 11.78 -4.33 68.24
N THR A 162 12.37 -3.78 69.29
CA THR A 162 13.06 -4.45 70.41
C THR A 162 13.83 -3.38 71.19
N ARG A 163 13.32 -2.97 72.35
CA ARG A 163 13.78 -3.47 73.64
C ARG A 163 12.89 -2.96 74.78
#